data_AF-A0A9D6GBS1-F1
#
_entry.id   AF-A0A9D6GBS1-F1
#
_cell.length_a   1.000
_cell.length_b   1.000
_cell.length_c   1.000
_cell.angle_alpha   90.00
_cell.angle_beta   90.00
_cell.angle_gamma   90.00
#
_symmetry.space_group_name_H-M   'P 1'
#
loop_
_entity.id
_entity.type
_entity.pdbx_description
1 polymer ?
#
loop_
_entity_poly.entity_id
_entity_poly.type
_entity_poly.pdbx_seq_one_letter_code
_entity_poly.pdbx_strand_id
1 'polypeptide(L)' 'MKTVTTIHDLRAAVRAWRLAGETVGLVPTMGALHEGHLALVRHARAKTMRTCATLFV' A
#
# COMPACT_ATOMS: atom_id res chain seq x y z
N MET A 1 -10.69 3.90 -1.66
CA MET A 1 -9.48 3.63 -0.84
C MET A 1 -9.91 2.76 0.32
N LYS A 2 -9.25 1.62 0.58
CA LYS A 2 -9.56 0.72 1.71
C LYS A 2 -8.53 0.93 2.82
N THR A 3 -8.98 1.18 4.04
CA THR A 3 -8.13 1.19 5.23
C THR A 3 -8.25 -0.16 5.94
N VAL A 4 -7.13 -0.71 6.39
CA VAL A 4 -7.08 -1.93 7.21
C VAL A 4 -6.24 -1.63 8.45
N THR A 5 -6.66 -2.13 9.61
CA THR A 5 -6.04 -1.85 10.91
C THR A 5 -5.44 -3.10 11.57
N THR A 6 -5.66 -4.27 10.99
CA THR A 6 -5.09 -5.53 11.49
C THR A 6 -4.12 -6.14 10.47
N ILE A 7 -3.13 -6.86 10.99
CA ILE A 7 -2.19 -7.62 10.16
C ILE A 7 -2.94 -8.73 9.38
N HIS A 8 -3.96 -9.33 9.99
CA HIS A 8 -4.77 -10.38 9.37
C HIS A 8 -5.45 -9.87 8.09
N ASP A 9 -6.15 -8.73 8.18
CA ASP A 9 -6.88 -8.17 7.04
C ASP A 9 -5.95 -7.71 5.92
N LEU A 10 -4.80 -7.13 6.27
CA LEU A 10 -3.79 -6.75 5.29
C LEU A 10 -3.25 -7.97 4.55
N ARG A 11 -2.90 -9.04 5.29
CA ARG A 11 -2.40 -10.29 4.70
C ARG A 11 -3.43 -10.96 3.80
N ALA A 12 -4.71 -10.98 4.21
CA ALA A 12 -5.79 -11.53 3.40
C ALA A 12 -5.93 -10.77 2.06
N ALA A 13 -5.92 -9.42 2.10
CA ALA A 13 -6.00 -8.60 0.90
C ALA A 13 -4.80 -8.81 -0.04
N VAL A 14 -3.57 -8.75 0.50
CA VAL A 14 -2.34 -8.94 -0.29
C VAL A 14 -2.27 -10.35 -0.89
N ARG A 15 -2.70 -11.38 -0.15
CA ARG A 15 -2.75 -12.75 -0.66
C ARG A 15 -3.71 -12.87 -1.84
N ALA A 16 -4.90 -12.27 -1.76
CA ALA A 16 -5.87 -12.29 -2.85
C ALA A 16 -5.30 -11.64 -4.13
N TRP A 17 -4.64 -10.48 -4.00
CA TRP A 17 -4.02 -9.80 -5.14
C TRP A 17 -2.88 -10.61 -5.75
N ARG A 18 -2.03 -11.21 -4.92
CA ARG A 18 -0.94 -12.08 -5.40
C ARG A 18 -1.48 -13.32 -6.12
N LEU A 19 -2.56 -13.94 -5.63
CA LEU A 19 -3.21 -15.06 -6.30
C LEU A 19 -3.83 -14.67 -7.65
N ALA A 20 -4.23 -13.41 -7.81
CA ALA A 20 -4.69 -12.85 -9.08
C ALA A 20 -3.54 -12.43 -10.02
N GLY A 21 -2.28 -12.68 -9.66
CA GLY A 21 -1.10 -12.29 -10.46
C GLY A 21 -0.78 -10.79 -10.42
N GLU A 22 -1.42 -10.03 -9.53
CA GLU A 22 -1.23 -8.59 -9.43
C GLU A 22 0.05 -8.23 -8.67
N THR A 23 0.74 -7.19 -9.13
CA THR A 23 1.90 -6.63 -8.42
C THR A 23 1.49 -5.63 -7.34
N VAL A 24 2.18 -5.65 -6.19
CA VAL A 24 1.87 -4.82 -5.02
C VAL A 24 3.07 -3.92 -4.67
N GLY A 25 2.90 -2.61 -4.77
CA GLY A 25 3.84 -1.60 -4.30
C GLY A 25 3.54 -1.18 -2.86
N LEU A 26 4.59 -0.93 -2.07
CA LEU A 26 4.47 -0.52 -0.67
C LEU A 26 5.19 0.81 -0.45
N VAL A 27 4.50 1.76 0.21
CA VAL A 27 5.05 3.03 0.70
C VAL A 27 4.95 3.03 2.22
N PRO A 28 6.01 2.64 2.95
CA PRO A 28 5.98 2.68 4.40
C PRO A 28 6.09 4.14 4.89
N THR A 29 5.20 4.57 5.77
CA THR A 29 5.22 5.91 6.37
C THR A 29 4.88 5.86 7.87
N MET A 30 5.23 6.93 8.58
CA MET A 30 4.82 7.16 9.97
C MET A 30 3.55 8.03 10.10
N GLY A 31 2.87 8.35 8.99
CA GLY A 31 1.78 9.33 8.98
C GLY A 31 2.28 10.76 8.71
N ALA A 32 1.52 11.76 9.16
CA ALA A 32 1.80 13.19 8.90
C ALA A 32 2.15 13.47 7.42
N LEU A 33 1.26 13.04 6.52
CA LEU A 33 1.55 12.99 5.09
C LEU A 33 1.74 14.39 4.48
N HIS A 34 2.63 14.47 3.50
CA HIS A 34 2.97 15.67 2.75
C HIS A 34 3.37 15.29 1.31
N GLU A 35 3.66 16.25 0.44
CA GLU A 35 3.90 15.99 -0.99
C GLU A 35 5.01 14.96 -1.29
N GLY A 36 6.05 14.90 -0.46
CA GLY A 36 7.07 13.86 -0.55
C GLY A 36 6.49 12.44 -0.47
N HIS A 37 5.60 12.18 0.48
CA HIS A 37 4.90 10.90 0.59
C HIS A 37 4.00 10.63 -0.63
N LEU A 38 3.29 11.65 -1.11
CA LEU A 38 2.40 11.51 -2.26
C LEU A 38 3.18 11.23 -3.55
N ALA A 39 4.39 11.78 -3.70
CA ALA A 39 5.27 11.46 -4.82
C ALA A 39 5.65 9.97 -4.84
N LEU A 40 5.94 9.38 -3.68
CA LEU A 40 6.22 7.93 -3.56
C LEU A 40 4.98 7.09 -3.91
N VAL A 41 3.79 7.49 -3.45
CA VAL A 41 2.53 6.81 -3.79
C VAL A 41 2.26 6.87 -5.30
N ARG A 42 2.45 8.04 -5.94
CA ARG A 42 2.31 8.20 -7.39
C ARG A 42 3.29 7.28 -8.14
N HIS A 43 4.55 7.23 -7.69
CA HIS A 43 5.57 6.36 -8.26
C HIS A 43 5.21 4.88 -8.14
N ALA A 44 4.75 4.43 -6.97
CA ALA A 44 4.33 3.04 -6.74
C ALA A 44 3.13 2.66 -7.62
N ARG A 45 2.13 3.54 -7.74
CA ARG A 45 0.94 3.33 -8.59
C ARG A 45 1.29 3.21 -10.07
N ALA A 46 2.32 3.91 -10.54
CA ALA A 46 2.76 3.82 -11.93
C ALA A 46 3.46 2.48 -12.26
N LYS A 47 3.96 1.77 -11.24
CA LYS A 47 4.75 0.53 -11.42
C LYS A 47 4.03 -0.74 -10.97
N THR A 48 2.91 -0.62 -10.27
CA THR A 48 2.23 -1.76 -9.63
C THR A 48 0.73 -1.67 -9.78
N MET A 49 0.06 -2.83 -9.82
CA MET A 49 -1.40 -2.89 -9.95
C MET A 49 -2.11 -2.48 -8.65
N ARG A 50 -1.48 -2.72 -7.50
CA ARG A 50 -1.97 -2.34 -6.17
C ARG A 50 -0.90 -1.55 -5.43
N THR A 51 -1.31 -0.51 -4.72
CA THR A 51 -0.40 0.27 -3.87
C THR A 51 -0.94 0.33 -2.46
N CYS A 52 -0.07 0.01 -1.49
CA CYS A 52 -0.33 0.12 -0.07
C CYS A 52 0.53 1.23 0.53
N ALA A 53 -0.03 1.99 1.46
CA ALA A 53 0.73 2.87 2.33
C ALA A 53 0.49 2.46 3.79
N THR A 54 1.54 2.46 4.62
CA THR A 54 1.39 2.24 6.07
C THR A 54 1.45 3.56 6.80
N LEU A 55 0.74 3.68 7.92
CA LEU A 55 0.89 4.75 8.89
C LEU A 55 1.15 4.08 10.24
N PHE A 56 2.41 4.05 10.66
CA PHE A 56 2.82 3.38 11.90
C PHE A 56 4.08 4.05 12.47
N VAL A 57 4.04 4.41 13.75
CA VAL A 57 5.17 4.95 14.54
C VAL A 57 5.68 3.86 15.46
#